data_AF-A0A6V7J1R1-F1
#
_entry.id   AF-A0A6V7J1R1-F1
#
_cell.length_a   1.000
_cell.length_b   1.000
_cell.length_c   1.000
_cell.angle_alpha   90.00
_cell.angle_beta   90.00
_cell.angle_gamma   90.00
#
_symmetry.space_group_name_H-M   'P 1'
#
loop_
_entity.id
_entity.type
_entity.pdbx_description
1 polymer ?
#
loop_
_entity_poly.entity_id
_entity_poly.type
_entity_poly.pdbx_seq_one_letter_code
_entity_poly.pdbx_strand_id
1 'polypeptide(L)' 'IVPLVSETEAYDRWETLPLPITYKIYFFNIENPDEVSNGIGKPILKEVGPYVY' A
#
# COMPACT_ATOMS: atom_id res chain seq x y z
N ILE A 1 -10.96 -1.84 27.81
CA ILE A 1 -11.07 -1.02 26.58
C ILE A 1 -10.70 0.40 26.98
N VAL A 2 -9.73 1.02 26.32
CA VAL A 2 -9.34 2.42 26.59
C VAL A 2 -10.28 3.31 25.77
N PRO A 3 -11.06 4.21 26.40
CA PRO A 3 -12.03 5.02 25.68
C PRO A 3 -11.37 6.21 24.97
N LEU A 4 -11.88 6.57 23.78
CA LEU A 4 -11.45 7.75 23.03
C LEU A 4 -12.24 8.97 23.53
N VAL A 5 -11.72 9.64 24.55
CA VAL A 5 -12.31 10.83 25.17
C VAL A 5 -11.34 11.99 25.00
N SER A 6 -11.85 13.18 24.69
CA SER A 6 -11.05 14.41 24.60
C SER A 6 -10.20 14.62 25.86
N GLU A 7 -8.99 15.17 25.70
CA GLU A 7 -8.00 15.44 26.78
C GLU A 7 -7.33 14.19 27.38
N THR A 8 -7.45 13.02 26.74
CA THR A 8 -6.71 11.82 27.14
C THR A 8 -5.53 11.56 26.22
N GLU A 9 -4.44 11.00 26.74
CA GLU A 9 -3.27 10.61 25.91
C GLU A 9 -3.65 9.63 24.78
N ALA A 10 -4.67 8.81 24.99
CA ALA A 10 -5.18 7.88 23.99
C ALA A 10 -5.84 8.61 22.82
N TYR A 11 -6.53 9.72 23.10
CA TYR A 11 -7.12 10.59 22.10
C TYR A 11 -6.04 11.38 21.34
N ASP A 12 -5.05 11.94 22.03
CA ASP A 12 -3.97 12.72 21.40
C ASP A 12 -3.15 11.89 20.40
N ARG A 13 -2.88 10.62 20.72
CA ARG A 13 -2.17 9.68 19.82
C ARG A 13 -3.02 9.23 18.64
N TRP A 14 -4.35 9.24 18.78
CA TRP A 14 -5.28 8.94 17.71
C TRP A 14 -5.43 10.15 16.77
N GLU A 15 -5.47 11.36 17.32
CA GLU A 15 -5.57 12.61 16.56
C GLU A 15 -4.29 12.91 15.79
N THR A 16 -3.13 12.80 16.44
CA THR A 16 -1.81 13.01 15.80
C THR A 16 -0.97 11.75 15.94
N LEU A 17 -0.72 11.11 14.80
CA LEU A 17 0.17 9.96 14.76
C LEU A 17 1.58 10.39 15.21
N PRO A 18 2.15 9.74 16.23
CA PRO A 18 3.45 10.15 16.80
C PRO A 18 4.64 9.80 15.90
N LEU A 19 4.41 9.13 14.77
CA LEU A 19 5.45 8.66 13.86
C LEU A 19 5.00 8.87 12.40
N PRO A 20 5.93 9.24 11.50
CA PRO A 20 5.62 9.35 10.08
C PRO A 20 5.31 7.97 9.48
N ILE A 21 4.16 7.85 8.81
CA ILE A 21 3.81 6.66 8.04
C ILE A 21 4.25 6.89 6.60
N THR A 22 5.18 6.07 6.11
CA THR A 22 5.55 6.04 4.69
C THR A 22 4.72 5.00 3.97
N TYR A 23 3.92 5.41 2.99
CA TYR A 23 3.14 4.49 2.18
C TYR A 23 3.90 4.15 0.88
N LYS A 24 4.19 2.87 0.66
CA LYS A 24 4.92 2.39 -0.52
C LYS A 24 4.01 1.57 -1.41
N ILE A 25 3.84 1.99 -2.65
CA ILE A 25 3.04 1.28 -3.65
C ILE A 25 3.98 0.62 -4.66
N TYR A 26 3.72 -0.65 -4.95
CA TYR A 26 4.41 -1.45 -5.97
C TYR A 26 3.38 -1.97 -6.96
N PHE A 27 3.69 -1.88 -8.25
CA PHE A 27 2.88 -2.45 -9.33
C PHE A 27 3.61 -3.63 -9.96
N PHE A 28 2.85 -4.57 -10.52
CA PHE A 28 3.39 -5.63 -11.37
C PHE A 28 3.10 -5.30 -12.83
N ASN A 29 4.14 -4.91 -13.57
CA ASN A 29 4.07 -4.76 -15.01
C ASN A 29 4.05 -6.14 -15.68
N ILE A 30 3.20 -6.32 -16.69
CA ILE A 30 3.12 -7.57 -17.47
C ILE A 30 4.02 -7.42 -18.69
N GLU A 31 5.03 -8.29 -18.83
CA GLU A 31 5.99 -8.22 -19.94
C GLU A 31 5.50 -8.94 -21.22
N ASN A 32 4.57 -9.88 -21.10
CA ASN A 32 3.97 -10.62 -22.24
C ASN A 32 2.44 -10.40 -22.33
N PRO A 33 1.94 -9.15 -22.47
CA PRO A 33 0.51 -8.86 -22.41
C PRO A 33 -0.30 -9.58 -23.50
N ASP A 34 0.24 -9.75 -24.70
CA ASP A 34 -0.44 -10.39 -25.82
C ASP A 34 -0.68 -11.89 -25.56
N GLU A 35 0.30 -12.60 -25.01
CA GLU A 35 0.16 -14.03 -24.68
C GLU A 35 -0.89 -14.26 -23.59
N VAL A 36 -0.90 -13.37 -22.59
CA VAL A 36 -1.87 -13.39 -21.50
C VAL A 36 -3.27 -13.10 -22.03
N SER A 37 -3.43 -12.07 -22.86
CA SER A 37 -4.72 -11.69 -23.42
C SER A 37 -5.30 -12.77 -24.35
N ASN A 38 -4.44 -13.51 -25.05
CA ASN A 38 -4.85 -14.61 -25.92
C ASN A 38 -4.98 -15.95 -25.18
N GLY A 39 -4.62 -16.02 -23.89
CA GLY A 39 -4.70 -17.24 -23.07
C GLY A 39 -3.68 -18.32 -23.42
N ILE A 40 -2.59 -17.96 -24.10
CA ILE A 40 -1.58 -18.91 -24.63
C ILE A 40 -0.36 -18.97 -23.70
N GLY A 41 -0.13 -17.95 -22.88
CA GLY A 41 1.01 -17.86 -21.97
C GLY A 41 0.63 -17.49 -20.54
N LYS A 42 1.50 -17.84 -19.59
CA LYS A 42 1.41 -17.37 -18.20
C LYS A 42 1.95 -15.94 -18.12
N PRO A 43 1.36 -15.05 -17.31
CA PRO A 43 1.90 -13.70 -17.13
C PRO A 43 3.33 -13.71 -16.59
N ILE A 44 4.21 -13.00 -17.28
CA ILE A 44 5.57 -12.67 -16.84
C ILE A 44 5.47 -11.29 -16.17
N LEU A 45 5.67 -11.26 -14.86
CA LEU A 45 5.49 -10.06 -14.05
C LEU A 45 6.84 -9.45 -13.67
N LYS A 46 6.92 -8.12 -13.77
CA LYS A 46 8.03 -7.32 -13.29
C LYS A 46 7.55 -6.28 -12.29
N GLU A 47 8.14 -6.28 -11.10
CA GLU A 47 7.84 -5.30 -10.07
C GLU A 47 8.32 -3.89 -10.49
N VAL A 48 7.48 -2.88 -10.29
CA VAL A 48 7.76 -1.47 -10.57
C VAL A 48 7.36 -0.63 -9.36
N GLY A 49 8.32 0.08 -8.77
CA GLY A 49 8.14 0.89 -7.58
C GLY A 49 9.46 1.05 -6.78
N PRO A 50 9.39 1.57 -5.55
CA PRO A 50 8.18 2.07 -4.88
C PRO A 50 7.77 3.47 -5.35
N TYR A 51 6.46 3.70 -5.46
CA TYR A 51 5.88 5.04 -5.44
C TYR A 51 5.55 5.39 -3.98
N VAL A 52 6.17 6.46 -3.46
CA VAL A 52 6.15 6.81 -2.03
C VAL A 52 5.30 8.04 -1.77
N TYR A 53 4.37 7.94 -0.80
CA TYR A 53 3.52 9.03 -0.28
C TYR A 53 3.62 9.13 1.24
#